data_AF-A0A357NAK5-F1
#
_entry.id   AF-A0A357NAK5-F1
#
_cell.length_a   1.000
_cell.length_b   1.000
_cell.length_c   1.000
_cell.angle_alpha   90.00
_cell.angle_beta   90.00
_cell.angle_gamma   90.00
#
_symmetry.space_group_name_H-M   'P 1'
#
loop_
_entity.id
_entity.type
_entity.pdbx_description
1 polymer ?
#
loop_
_entity_poly.entity_id
_entity_poly.type
_entity_poly.pdbx_seq_one_letter_code
_entity_poly.pdbx_strand_id
1 'polypeptide(L)'
;SYEKVKATLPVVAAPMTAKEELFFFGAQKAGWPRLKTRNVTSPGYRPQPNAIFSPPPQITDLQYKFNGAETGCTLRGHCINGCSIGPTVAKTAKRSTFASYVPLALNTGAVEIRPNTFVTRILTASEKGNLVATGVSFRDTWTGQTGELNAKVVIVAAGAIET
;
A
#
# COMPACT_ATOMS: atom_id res chain seq x y z
N SER A 1 -16.45 6.85 -4.68
CA SER A 1 -15.75 8.11 -4.38
C SER A 1 -14.46 7.80 -3.62
N TYR A 2 -13.46 8.67 -3.74
CA TYR A 2 -12.16 8.58 -3.06
C TYR A 2 -12.26 8.39 -1.53
N GLU A 3 -13.27 8.97 -0.91
CA GLU A 3 -13.51 8.82 0.54
C GLU A 3 -13.89 7.39 0.95
N LYS A 4 -14.58 6.63 0.08
CA LYS A 4 -14.85 5.20 0.35
C LYS A 4 -13.57 4.37 0.37
N VAL A 5 -12.62 4.67 -0.53
CA VAL A 5 -11.30 4.01 -0.59
C VAL A 5 -10.52 4.28 0.70
N LYS A 6 -10.50 5.53 1.20
CA LYS A 6 -9.87 5.86 2.48
C LYS A 6 -10.46 5.12 3.67
N ALA A 7 -11.76 4.86 3.67
CA ALA A 7 -12.46 4.17 4.74
C ALA A 7 -12.20 2.65 4.75
N THR A 8 -11.71 2.08 3.64
CA THR A 8 -11.44 0.64 3.51
C THR A 8 -10.30 0.17 4.41
N LEU A 9 -9.34 1.05 4.72
CA LEU A 9 -8.14 0.68 5.46
C LEU A 9 -8.17 1.21 6.91
N PRO A 10 -7.72 0.42 7.89
CA PRO A 10 -7.61 0.83 9.29
C PRO A 10 -6.39 1.74 9.50
N VAL A 11 -6.41 2.93 8.90
CA VAL A 11 -5.31 3.88 9.02
C VAL A 11 -5.35 4.53 10.39
N VAL A 12 -4.42 4.13 11.24
CA VAL A 12 -4.24 4.64 12.61
C VAL A 12 -2.85 5.26 12.76
N ALA A 13 -2.66 6.02 13.84
CA ALA A 13 -1.31 6.41 14.24
C ALA A 13 -0.55 5.15 14.66
N ALA A 14 0.68 4.98 14.18
CA ALA A 14 1.54 3.93 14.67
C ALA A 14 1.74 4.05 16.20
N PRO A 15 1.72 2.94 16.95
CA PRO A 15 2.09 2.94 18.35
C PRO A 15 3.53 3.46 18.47
N MET A 16 3.73 4.35 19.43
CA MET A 16 5.02 4.99 19.67
C MET A 16 5.79 4.21 20.74
N THR A 17 7.10 4.22 20.59
CA THR A 17 8.08 3.76 21.57
C THR A 17 8.72 4.97 22.25
N ALA A 18 9.42 4.76 23.36
CA ALA A 18 10.12 5.82 24.10
C ALA A 18 11.07 6.64 23.23
N LYS A 19 11.64 6.04 22.18
CA LYS A 19 12.49 6.73 21.21
C LYS A 19 11.72 7.81 20.42
N GLU A 20 10.51 7.49 19.96
CA GLU A 20 9.69 8.42 19.18
C GLU A 20 9.12 9.52 20.06
N GLU A 21 8.80 9.21 21.32
CA GLU A 21 8.40 10.22 22.32
C GLU A 21 9.51 11.25 22.55
N LEU A 22 10.76 10.79 22.70
CA LEU A 22 11.91 11.69 22.86
C LEU A 22 12.11 12.58 21.62
N PHE A 23 11.95 12.02 20.41
CA PHE A 23 12.03 12.80 19.17
C PHE A 23 10.95 13.88 19.11
N PHE A 24 9.70 13.56 19.49
CA PHE A 24 8.60 14.52 19.52
C PHE A 24 8.76 15.58 20.59
N PHE A 25 9.33 15.22 21.75
CA PHE A 25 9.71 16.19 22.76
C PHE A 25 10.75 17.19 22.21
N GLY A 26 11.78 16.70 21.53
CA GLY A 26 12.78 17.56 20.88
C GLY A 26 12.18 18.48 19.81
N ALA A 27 11.32 17.95 18.94
CA ALA A 27 10.63 18.73 17.91
C ALA A 27 9.75 19.84 18.52
N GLN A 28 9.03 19.52 19.59
CA GLN A 28 8.25 20.51 20.33
C GLN A 28 9.13 21.60 20.92
N LYS A 29 10.26 21.25 21.54
CA LYS A 29 11.20 22.21 22.13
C LYS A 29 11.88 23.10 21.09
N ALA A 30 12.07 22.60 19.87
CA ALA A 30 12.57 23.36 18.73
C ALA A 30 11.50 24.22 18.02
N GLY A 31 10.28 24.28 18.55
CA GLY A 31 9.21 25.16 18.03
C GLY A 31 8.45 24.60 16.83
N TRP A 32 8.66 23.33 16.46
CA TRP A 32 7.91 22.73 15.35
C TRP A 32 6.46 22.46 15.77
N PRO A 33 5.46 22.75 14.91
CA PRO A 33 4.07 22.48 15.24
C PRO A 33 3.73 20.99 15.07
N ARG A 34 2.86 20.48 15.96
CA ARG A 34 2.28 19.13 15.78
C ARG A 34 1.19 19.18 14.70
N LEU A 35 1.38 18.40 13.64
CA LEU A 35 0.43 18.27 12.54
C LEU A 35 -0.79 17.44 12.98
N LYS A 36 -1.99 17.99 12.74
CA LYS A 36 -3.28 17.33 13.06
C LYS A 36 -3.95 16.68 11.83
N THR A 37 -3.49 17.05 10.63
CA THR A 37 -4.05 16.59 9.36
C THR A 37 -3.19 15.51 8.72
N ARG A 38 -3.81 14.69 7.87
CA ARG A 38 -3.09 13.69 7.05
C ARG A 38 -2.29 14.34 5.92
N ASN A 39 -2.88 15.38 5.32
CA ASN A 39 -2.23 16.18 4.29
C ASN A 39 -1.22 17.11 4.96
N VAL A 40 0.04 17.03 4.53
CA VAL A 40 1.12 17.88 5.00
C VAL A 40 1.16 19.11 4.10
N THR A 41 0.69 20.24 4.61
CA THR A 41 0.67 21.54 3.90
C THR A 41 1.65 22.54 4.48
N SER A 42 2.28 22.21 5.61
CA SER A 42 3.29 23.01 6.28
C SER A 42 4.28 22.08 7.00
N PRO A 43 5.51 22.55 7.28
CA PRO A 43 6.44 21.81 8.12
C PRO A 43 5.88 21.53 9.52
N GLY A 44 6.27 20.40 10.12
CA GLY A 44 5.83 19.99 11.45
C GLY A 44 6.06 18.51 11.70
N TYR A 45 5.60 18.01 12.83
CA TYR A 45 5.77 16.61 13.23
C TYR A 45 4.45 15.93 13.59
N ARG A 46 4.36 14.61 13.38
CA ARG A 46 3.24 13.77 13.83
C ARG A 46 3.66 12.29 13.88
N PRO A 47 2.95 11.45 14.63
CA PRO A 47 3.06 10.00 14.50
C PRO A 47 2.86 9.57 13.04
N GLN A 48 3.66 8.61 12.60
CA GLN A 48 3.54 8.04 11.27
C GLN A 48 2.19 7.33 11.15
N PRO A 49 1.41 7.61 10.10
CA PRO A 49 0.19 6.86 9.88
C PRO A 49 0.57 5.48 9.34
N ASN A 50 -0.06 4.43 9.84
CA ASN A 50 0.10 3.10 9.26
C ASN A 50 -1.26 2.41 9.12
N ALA A 51 -1.32 1.47 8.19
CA ALA A 51 -2.44 0.56 8.03
C ALA A 51 -1.95 -0.84 8.37
N ILE A 52 -1.58 -1.04 9.63
CA ILE A 52 -1.14 -2.33 10.16
C ILE A 52 -2.03 -2.63 11.36
N PHE A 53 -2.60 -3.83 11.42
CA PHE A 53 -3.37 -4.24 12.59
C PHE A 53 -2.48 -4.18 13.85
N SER A 54 -2.97 -3.49 14.87
CA SER A 54 -2.33 -3.45 16.18
C SER A 54 -2.37 -4.82 16.84
N PRO A 55 -1.33 -5.18 17.61
CA PRO A 55 -1.42 -6.34 18.49
C PRO A 55 -2.55 -6.14 19.52
N PRO A 56 -3.04 -7.22 20.14
CA PRO A 56 -4.00 -7.14 21.24
C PRO A 56 -3.49 -6.23 22.35
N PRO A 57 -4.35 -5.42 22.98
CA PRO A 57 -3.94 -4.53 24.05
C PRO A 57 -3.44 -5.29 25.30
N GLN A 58 -3.82 -6.56 25.46
CA GLN A 58 -3.42 -7.40 26.59
C GLN A 58 -1.98 -7.92 26.47
N ILE A 59 -1.25 -7.61 25.40
CA ILE A 59 0.12 -8.09 25.19
C ILE A 59 1.10 -7.68 26.30
N THR A 60 0.77 -6.64 27.07
CA THR A 60 1.56 -6.16 28.21
C THR A 60 1.16 -6.82 29.55
N ASP A 61 0.10 -7.62 29.57
CA ASP A 61 -0.29 -8.42 30.72
C ASP A 61 0.63 -9.65 30.82
N LEU A 62 1.27 -9.84 31.96
CA LEU A 62 2.16 -10.98 32.23
C LEU A 62 1.44 -12.34 32.16
N GLN A 63 0.11 -12.36 32.31
CA GLN A 63 -0.72 -13.56 32.21
C GLN A 63 -1.21 -13.84 30.78
N TYR A 64 -0.97 -12.91 29.84
CA TYR A 64 -1.42 -13.06 28.47
C TYR A 64 -0.63 -14.15 27.73
N LYS A 65 -1.34 -15.17 27.24
CA LYS A 65 -0.77 -16.26 26.46
C LYS A 65 -1.07 -16.06 24.98
N PHE A 66 -0.01 -16.00 24.17
CA PHE A 66 -0.15 -16.02 22.72
C PHE A 66 -0.67 -17.37 22.26
N ASN A 67 -1.85 -17.38 21.63
CA ASN A 67 -2.45 -18.57 21.04
C ASN A 67 -2.18 -18.69 19.52
N GLY A 68 -1.38 -17.78 18.95
CA GLY A 68 -1.04 -17.75 17.53
C GLY A 68 -2.14 -17.22 16.60
N ALA A 69 -3.34 -16.91 17.10
CA ALA A 69 -4.44 -16.36 16.31
C ALA A 69 -4.32 -14.83 16.08
N GLU A 70 -3.33 -14.20 16.73
CA GLU A 70 -3.20 -12.76 16.73
C GLU A 70 -2.77 -12.19 15.38
N THR A 71 -3.68 -11.44 14.78
CA THR A 71 -3.53 -10.84 13.44
C THR A 71 -2.77 -9.51 13.44
N GLY A 72 -2.44 -9.00 14.63
CA GLY A 72 -1.70 -7.76 14.82
C GLY A 72 -0.18 -7.94 14.75
N CYS A 73 0.49 -7.04 14.02
CA CYS A 73 1.93 -7.14 13.72
C CYS A 73 2.70 -5.83 13.94
N THR A 74 2.02 -4.75 14.31
CA THR A 74 2.69 -3.48 14.58
C THR A 74 3.74 -3.70 15.68
N LEU A 75 5.02 -3.43 15.38
CA LEU A 75 6.24 -3.68 16.19
C LEU A 75 7.02 -5.00 15.97
N ARG A 76 6.67 -5.87 15.01
CA ARG A 76 7.46 -7.10 14.72
C ARG A 76 8.67 -6.93 13.79
N GLY A 77 8.94 -5.72 13.30
CA GLY A 77 10.21 -5.37 12.61
C GLY A 77 10.48 -5.95 11.21
N HIS A 78 9.69 -6.90 10.69
CA HIS A 78 9.99 -7.58 9.41
C HIS A 78 9.36 -6.93 8.16
N CYS A 79 8.76 -5.75 8.28
CA CYS A 79 7.88 -5.17 7.25
C CYS A 79 8.54 -4.89 5.89
N ILE A 80 9.88 -4.84 5.84
CA ILE A 80 10.65 -4.59 4.62
C ILE A 80 10.57 -5.76 3.63
N ASN A 81 10.46 -6.99 4.13
CA ASN A 81 10.39 -8.21 3.32
C ASN A 81 8.93 -8.58 2.93
N GLY A 82 7.97 -7.70 3.23
CA GLY A 82 6.55 -8.02 3.17
C GLY A 82 6.00 -8.51 4.51
N CYS A 83 4.78 -9.04 4.49
CA CYS A 83 4.08 -9.50 5.68
C CYS A 83 3.33 -10.79 5.40
N SER A 84 3.68 -11.85 6.14
CA SER A 84 3.02 -13.15 6.12
C SER A 84 2.09 -13.36 7.31
N ILE A 85 1.94 -12.36 8.19
CA ILE A 85 1.15 -12.48 9.41
C ILE A 85 -0.32 -12.32 9.07
N GLY A 86 -1.09 -13.40 9.20
CA GLY A 86 -2.53 -13.43 9.00
C GLY A 86 -2.99 -14.73 8.36
N PRO A 87 -4.25 -15.15 8.58
CA PRO A 87 -4.74 -16.46 8.14
C PRO A 87 -5.01 -16.54 6.62
N THR A 88 -5.12 -15.40 5.94
CA THR A 88 -5.34 -15.29 4.49
C THR A 88 -4.68 -14.01 3.99
N VAL A 89 -4.45 -13.89 2.67
CA VAL A 89 -3.95 -12.65 2.03
C VAL A 89 -4.85 -11.46 2.37
N ALA A 90 -6.17 -11.63 2.32
CA ALA A 90 -7.12 -10.58 2.65
C ALA A 90 -7.11 -10.19 4.14
N LYS A 91 -6.60 -11.05 5.03
CA LYS A 91 -6.46 -10.82 6.48
C LYS A 91 -5.00 -10.61 6.92
N THR A 92 -4.08 -10.37 5.99
CA THR A 92 -2.69 -10.03 6.33
C THR A 92 -2.63 -8.73 7.15
N ALA A 93 -1.79 -8.71 8.17
CA ALA A 93 -1.65 -7.63 9.16
C ALA A 93 -1.28 -6.29 8.52
N LYS A 94 -0.24 -6.28 7.68
CA LYS A 94 0.15 -5.11 6.89
C LYS A 94 -0.79 -4.96 5.71
N ARG A 95 -1.62 -3.93 5.71
CA ARG A 95 -2.67 -3.68 4.70
C ARG A 95 -2.10 -3.01 3.44
N SER A 96 -1.18 -3.69 2.76
CA SER A 96 -0.68 -3.26 1.44
C SER A 96 -1.81 -3.32 0.39
N THR A 97 -1.63 -2.68 -0.76
CA THR A 97 -2.57 -2.77 -1.90
C THR A 97 -2.84 -4.22 -2.30
N PHE A 98 -1.80 -5.07 -2.25
CA PHE A 98 -1.89 -6.51 -2.52
C PHE A 98 -2.79 -7.25 -1.52
N ALA A 99 -2.77 -6.89 -0.25
CA ALA A 99 -3.60 -7.52 0.79
C ALA A 99 -4.98 -6.86 0.97
N SER A 100 -5.28 -5.78 0.24
CA SER A 100 -6.49 -4.98 0.42
C SER A 100 -7.27 -4.77 -0.88
N TYR A 101 -6.86 -3.82 -1.73
CA TYR A 101 -7.61 -3.45 -2.92
C TYR A 101 -7.57 -4.51 -4.02
N VAL A 102 -6.46 -5.22 -4.19
CA VAL A 102 -6.34 -6.27 -5.21
C VAL A 102 -7.37 -7.39 -5.02
N PRO A 103 -7.49 -8.01 -3.82
CA PRO A 103 -8.54 -9.00 -3.58
C PRO A 103 -9.95 -8.44 -3.77
N LEU A 104 -10.21 -7.20 -3.34
CA LEU A 104 -11.51 -6.55 -3.54
C LEU A 104 -11.85 -6.36 -5.02
N ALA A 105 -10.87 -5.99 -5.85
CA ALA A 105 -11.03 -5.83 -7.28
C ALA A 105 -11.25 -7.17 -7.99
N LEU A 106 -10.48 -8.21 -7.63
CA LEU A 106 -10.65 -9.55 -8.19
C LEU A 106 -12.04 -10.13 -7.85
N ASN A 107 -12.55 -9.88 -6.64
CA ASN A 107 -13.87 -10.35 -6.21
C ASN A 107 -15.04 -9.76 -7.02
N THR A 108 -14.83 -8.67 -7.77
CA THR A 108 -15.89 -8.14 -8.65
C THR A 108 -16.06 -8.96 -9.93
N GLY A 109 -15.12 -9.86 -10.25
CA GLY A 109 -15.09 -10.62 -11.50
C GLY A 109 -14.81 -9.78 -12.75
N ALA A 110 -14.53 -8.49 -12.59
CA ALA A 110 -14.32 -7.54 -13.70
C ALA A 110 -12.84 -7.18 -13.89
N VAL A 111 -11.95 -7.79 -13.11
CA VAL A 111 -10.51 -7.51 -13.10
C VAL A 111 -9.75 -8.81 -13.21
N GLU A 112 -8.74 -8.80 -14.09
CA GLU A 112 -7.75 -9.86 -14.22
C GLU A 112 -6.37 -9.29 -13.87
N ILE A 113 -5.53 -10.11 -13.25
CA ILE A 113 -4.12 -9.79 -13.01
C ILE A 113 -3.28 -10.80 -13.78
N ARG A 114 -2.40 -10.29 -14.64
CA ARG A 114 -1.41 -11.08 -15.36
C ARG A 114 -0.03 -10.85 -14.72
N PRO A 115 0.40 -11.70 -13.76
CA PRO A 115 1.73 -11.57 -13.16
C PRO A 115 2.82 -11.83 -14.20
N ASN A 116 4.08 -11.51 -13.86
CA ASN A 116 5.26 -11.75 -14.71
C ASN A 116 5.15 -11.12 -16.10
N THR A 117 4.39 -10.04 -16.23
CA THR A 117 4.16 -9.33 -17.49
C THR A 117 4.69 -7.91 -17.34
N PHE A 118 5.83 -7.65 -17.96
CA PHE A 118 6.47 -6.33 -17.93
C PHE A 118 6.08 -5.55 -19.19
N VAL A 119 5.36 -4.45 -19.03
CA VAL A 119 5.00 -3.57 -20.15
C VAL A 119 6.25 -2.85 -20.65
N THR A 120 6.53 -2.96 -21.94
CA THR A 120 7.73 -2.38 -22.57
C THR A 120 7.43 -1.14 -23.39
N ARG A 121 6.19 -0.96 -23.85
CA ARG A 121 5.78 0.22 -24.65
C ARG A 121 4.26 0.43 -24.60
N ILE A 122 3.83 1.68 -24.67
CA ILE A 122 2.45 2.06 -25.00
C ILE A 122 2.31 2.11 -26.53
N LEU A 123 1.36 1.35 -27.06
CA LEU A 123 1.01 1.38 -28.49
C LEU A 123 0.14 2.60 -28.75
N THR A 124 0.44 3.32 -29.84
CA THR A 124 -0.29 4.53 -30.22
C THR A 124 -0.61 4.51 -31.71
N ALA A 125 -1.69 5.16 -32.09
CA ALA A 125 -2.10 5.38 -33.47
C ALA A 125 -2.51 6.84 -33.67
N SER A 126 -2.45 7.30 -34.92
CA SER A 126 -2.99 8.61 -35.29
C SER A 126 -4.45 8.46 -35.71
N GLU A 127 -5.37 9.02 -34.93
CA GLU A 127 -6.79 9.05 -35.23
C GLU A 127 -7.25 10.51 -35.37
N LYS A 128 -7.74 10.87 -36.56
CA LYS A 128 -8.21 12.24 -36.88
C LYS A 128 -7.16 13.33 -36.52
N GLY A 129 -5.88 13.02 -36.70
CA GLY A 129 -4.76 13.92 -36.41
C GLY A 129 -4.32 13.95 -34.94
N ASN A 130 -4.94 13.16 -34.05
CA ASN A 130 -4.55 13.05 -32.64
C ASN A 130 -3.83 11.73 -32.38
N LEU A 131 -2.82 11.76 -31.51
CA LEU A 131 -2.16 10.56 -31.01
C LEU A 131 -3.04 9.91 -29.94
N VAL A 132 -3.48 8.68 -30.19
CA VAL A 132 -4.37 7.92 -29.29
C VAL A 132 -3.66 6.65 -28.86
N ALA A 133 -3.69 6.34 -27.56
CA ALA A 133 -3.20 5.07 -27.04
C ALA A 133 -4.17 3.94 -27.42
N THR A 134 -3.65 2.91 -28.06
CA THR A 134 -4.44 1.77 -28.57
C THR A 134 -4.18 0.48 -27.79
N GLY A 135 -3.13 0.44 -26.97
CA GLY A 135 -2.74 -0.74 -26.23
C GLY A 135 -1.35 -0.65 -25.61
N VAL A 136 -0.77 -1.81 -25.29
CA VAL A 136 0.58 -1.95 -24.76
C VAL A 136 1.28 -3.16 -25.37
N SER A 137 2.59 -3.07 -25.58
CA SER A 137 3.43 -4.25 -25.79
C SER A 137 4.05 -4.66 -24.46
N PHE A 138 4.22 -5.97 -24.25
CA PHE A 138 4.78 -6.53 -23.03
C PHE A 138 5.79 -7.62 -23.32
N ARG A 139 6.58 -7.95 -22.29
CA ARG A 139 7.45 -9.11 -22.23
C ARG A 139 7.07 -9.95 -21.02
N ASP A 140 6.88 -11.24 -21.23
CA ASP A 140 6.77 -12.21 -20.15
C ASP A 140 8.14 -12.42 -19.50
N THR A 141 8.24 -12.18 -18.20
CA THR A 141 9.52 -12.18 -17.48
C THR A 141 10.06 -13.57 -17.17
N TRP A 142 9.24 -14.62 -17.32
CA TRP A 142 9.67 -16.01 -17.11
C TRP A 142 10.09 -16.66 -18.42
N THR A 143 9.32 -16.46 -19.49
CA THR A 143 9.56 -17.10 -20.79
C THR A 143 10.35 -16.23 -21.76
N GLY A 144 10.37 -14.91 -21.54
CA GLY A 144 10.95 -13.94 -22.46
C GLY A 144 10.09 -13.65 -23.70
N GLN A 145 8.94 -14.31 -23.86
CA GLN A 145 8.02 -14.05 -24.97
C GLN A 145 7.50 -12.62 -24.94
N THR A 146 7.27 -12.06 -26.12
CA THR A 146 6.69 -10.72 -26.27
C THR A 146 5.28 -10.83 -26.83
N GLY A 147 4.46 -9.83 -26.54
CA GLY A 147 3.09 -9.77 -27.03
C GLY A 147 2.51 -8.38 -26.94
N GLU A 148 1.29 -8.23 -27.42
CA GLU A 148 0.55 -6.98 -27.42
C GLU A 148 -0.85 -7.19 -26.82
N LEU A 149 -1.36 -6.16 -26.15
CA LEU A 149 -2.72 -6.10 -25.61
C LEU A 149 -3.36 -4.80 -26.07
N ASN A 150 -4.49 -4.89 -26.77
CA ASN A 150 -5.27 -3.74 -27.20
C ASN A 150 -6.25 -3.30 -26.12
N ALA A 151 -6.42 -2.00 -25.94
CA ALA A 151 -7.33 -1.43 -24.94
C ALA A 151 -7.92 -0.11 -25.44
N LYS A 152 -9.16 0.17 -25.01
CA LYS A 152 -9.81 1.47 -25.26
C LYS A 152 -9.20 2.60 -24.44
N VAL A 153 -8.66 2.26 -23.27
CA VAL A 153 -8.04 3.21 -22.31
C VAL A 153 -6.83 2.52 -21.69
N VAL A 154 -5.71 3.23 -21.64
CA VAL A 154 -4.48 2.80 -20.95
C VAL A 154 -4.27 3.70 -19.73
N ILE A 155 -4.13 3.09 -18.55
CA ILE A 155 -3.82 3.79 -17.29
C ILE A 155 -2.42 3.38 -16.88
N VAL A 156 -1.50 4.34 -16.74
CA VAL A 156 -0.12 4.08 -16.32
C VAL A 156 0.02 4.34 -14.82
N ALA A 157 0.43 3.31 -14.08
CA ALA A 157 0.58 3.34 -12.63
C ALA A 157 1.82 2.52 -12.18
N ALA A 158 2.95 2.71 -12.88
CA ALA A 158 4.18 1.94 -12.67
C ALA A 158 5.10 2.54 -11.59
N GLY A 159 4.68 3.61 -10.91
CA GLY A 159 5.46 4.33 -9.92
C GLY A 159 6.27 5.48 -10.53
N ALA A 160 6.81 6.37 -9.70
CA ALA A 160 7.37 7.65 -10.16
C ALA A 160 8.63 7.54 -11.05
N ILE A 161 9.29 6.39 -11.05
CA ILE A 161 10.50 6.15 -11.87
C ILE A 161 10.15 5.57 -13.24
N GLU A 162 9.08 4.79 -13.31
CA GLU A 162 8.73 3.94 -14.47
C GLU A 162 7.42 4.38 -15.14
N THR A 163 6.81 5.49 -14.69
CA THR A 163 5.61 6.11 -15.30
C THR A 163 6.02 7.31 -16.13
#